data_AF-A0A9P3LBV0-F1
#
_entry.id   AF-A0A9P3LBV0-F1
#
_cell.length_a   1.000
_cell.length_b   1.000
_cell.length_c   1.000
_cell.angle_alpha   90.00
_cell.angle_beta   90.00
_cell.angle_gamma   90.00
#
_symmetry.space_group_name_H-M   'P 1'
#
loop_
_entity.id
_entity.type
_entity.pdbx_description
1 polymer ?
#
loop_
_entity_poly.entity_id
_entity_poly.type
_entity_poly.pdbx_seq_one_letter_code
_entity_poly.pdbx_strand_id
1 'polypeptide(L)'
;MLELPNAGGEKIDGAACVDLPDSWLHVRSLLKFLYGFTTVVHEKCHHGTLDVVSGPLILATKYEMDDIRRQLVPVLERDWPSAYSDWMQVETELGERLTRTRARPIDERQSPAMAVQIGTQARIRSILPAAYYDLSRILLRPPPPANVDYYYQSRWVNSALLERDDLERLAVGRERIGYYVRQQLHPNVLQAATAPAHMEQLAFSCTAGGGTARVCTPILKYWWAARRQSASRWELVLQDPVREIEVLADGVLDLTKWSWGGDLTDACVSCRGGFARVLRSEAESLWKKLPEFFQLDSLPF
;
A
#
# COMPACT_ATOMS: atom_id res chain seq x y z
N MET A 1 13.67 -19.85 -38.93
CA MET A 1 15.10 -19.54 -38.81
C MET A 1 15.16 -18.07 -38.42
N LEU A 2 15.52 -17.76 -37.18
CA LEU A 2 15.64 -16.37 -36.72
C LEU A 2 16.92 -15.79 -37.31
N GLU A 3 16.81 -14.98 -38.36
CA GLU A 3 17.94 -14.20 -38.86
C GLU A 3 18.19 -13.05 -37.88
N LEU A 4 19.38 -13.03 -37.27
CA LEU A 4 19.78 -11.96 -36.36
C LEU A 4 19.94 -10.66 -37.16
N PRO A 5 19.41 -9.53 -36.67
CA PRO A 5 19.76 -8.23 -37.23
C PRO A 5 21.28 -8.09 -37.16
N ASN A 6 21.92 -7.71 -38.27
CA ASN A 6 23.38 -7.59 -38.44
C ASN A 6 24.20 -8.89 -38.53
N ALA A 7 23.76 -9.88 -39.31
CA ALA A 7 24.60 -11.05 -39.67
C ALA A 7 25.94 -10.69 -40.38
N GLY A 8 26.11 -9.44 -40.86
CA GLY A 8 27.36 -8.91 -41.42
C GLY A 8 28.23 -8.09 -40.45
N GLY A 9 27.88 -8.03 -39.16
CA GLY A 9 28.56 -7.21 -38.14
C GLY A 9 29.85 -7.81 -37.59
N GLU A 10 30.44 -7.10 -36.62
CA GLU A 10 31.62 -7.52 -35.86
C GLU A 10 31.40 -8.91 -35.24
N LYS A 11 32.44 -9.75 -35.28
CA LYS A 11 32.42 -11.07 -34.65
C LYS A 11 33.38 -11.09 -33.48
N ILE A 12 32.91 -11.57 -32.33
CA ILE A 12 33.75 -11.83 -31.16
C ILE A 12 33.88 -13.35 -31.06
N ASP A 13 35.12 -13.85 -31.12
CA ASP A 13 35.43 -15.29 -31.11
C ASP A 13 34.67 -16.11 -32.17
N GLY A 14 34.43 -15.51 -33.33
CA GLY A 14 33.71 -16.14 -34.44
C GLY A 14 32.18 -16.15 -34.30
N ALA A 15 31.63 -15.73 -33.16
CA ALA A 15 30.20 -15.53 -32.95
C ALA A 15 29.78 -14.11 -33.40
N ALA A 16 28.57 -13.98 -33.95
CA ALA A 16 28.02 -12.67 -34.31
C ALA A 16 27.84 -11.81 -33.04
N CYS A 17 28.39 -10.60 -33.05
CA CYS A 17 28.20 -9.64 -31.97
C CYS A 17 26.89 -8.87 -32.18
N VAL A 18 26.13 -8.69 -31.11
CA VAL A 18 24.91 -7.87 -31.09
C VAL A 18 25.11 -6.78 -30.04
N ASP A 19 25.15 -5.53 -30.51
CA ASP A 19 25.21 -4.37 -29.63
C ASP A 19 23.83 -4.10 -29.02
N LEU A 20 23.75 -4.18 -27.70
CA LEU A 20 22.55 -3.84 -26.94
C LEU A 20 22.79 -2.49 -26.22
N PRO A 21 21.95 -1.46 -26.46
CA PRO A 21 22.09 -0.16 -25.79
C PRO A 21 21.62 -0.19 -24.32
N ASP A 22 21.22 -1.36 -23.82
CA ASP A 22 20.66 -1.55 -22.49
C ASP A 22 21.73 -1.62 -21.39
N SER A 23 21.30 -1.37 -20.16
CA SER A 23 22.13 -1.61 -18.98
C SER A 23 22.59 -3.07 -18.94
N TRP A 24 23.90 -3.27 -18.89
CA TRP A 24 24.51 -4.60 -18.78
C TRP A 24 23.99 -5.39 -17.57
N LEU A 25 23.62 -4.69 -16.47
CA LEU A 25 22.99 -5.32 -15.30
C LEU A 25 21.65 -5.93 -15.64
N HIS A 26 20.81 -5.22 -16.40
CA HIS A 26 19.50 -5.73 -16.81
C HIS A 26 19.64 -6.90 -17.78
N VAL A 27 20.55 -6.79 -18.76
CA VAL A 27 20.82 -7.86 -19.73
C VAL A 27 21.32 -9.11 -19.01
N ARG A 28 22.27 -8.96 -18.09
CA ARG A 28 22.78 -10.07 -17.27
C ARG A 28 21.66 -10.74 -16.47
N SER A 29 20.79 -9.98 -15.82
CA SER A 29 19.69 -10.53 -15.03
C SER A 29 18.65 -11.24 -15.91
N LEU A 30 18.32 -10.69 -17.09
CA LEU A 30 17.43 -11.32 -18.05
C LEU A 30 18.01 -12.66 -18.55
N LEU A 31 19.30 -12.69 -18.93
CA LEU A 31 19.96 -13.91 -19.36
C LEU A 31 19.97 -14.96 -18.25
N LYS A 32 20.30 -14.57 -17.01
CA LYS A 32 20.24 -15.50 -15.88
C LYS A 32 18.83 -16.08 -15.68
N PHE A 33 17.80 -15.26 -15.86
CA PHE A 33 16.41 -15.72 -15.81
C PHE A 33 16.09 -16.71 -16.93
N LEU A 34 16.41 -16.38 -18.18
CA LEU A 34 16.17 -17.22 -19.36
C LEU A 34 16.84 -18.59 -19.29
N TYR A 35 18.08 -18.64 -18.79
CA TYR A 35 18.83 -19.89 -18.64
C TYR A 35 18.51 -20.64 -17.33
N GLY A 36 17.54 -20.19 -16.54
CA GLY A 36 17.12 -20.87 -15.31
C GLY A 36 18.14 -20.76 -14.17
N PHE A 37 19.09 -19.82 -14.24
CA PHE A 37 20.05 -19.55 -13.16
C PHE A 37 19.48 -18.66 -12.06
N THR A 38 18.20 -18.29 -12.13
CA THR A 38 17.56 -17.42 -11.17
C THR A 38 16.21 -17.97 -10.78
N THR A 39 16.03 -18.18 -9.48
CA THR A 39 14.75 -18.57 -8.89
C THR A 39 14.08 -17.31 -8.34
N VAL A 40 12.86 -17.04 -8.79
CA VAL A 40 12.06 -15.96 -8.20
C VAL A 40 11.78 -16.30 -6.75
N VAL A 41 12.05 -15.36 -5.85
CA VAL A 41 11.80 -15.57 -4.42
C VAL A 41 10.30 -15.72 -4.18
N HIS A 42 9.91 -16.89 -3.65
CA HIS A 42 8.50 -17.18 -3.38
C HIS A 42 7.95 -16.46 -2.15
N GLU A 43 8.84 -16.03 -1.25
CA GLU A 43 8.44 -15.27 -0.07
C GLU A 43 7.89 -13.89 -0.46
N LYS A 44 6.69 -13.58 0.05
CA LYS A 44 6.02 -12.29 -0.16
C LYS A 44 6.85 -11.15 0.42
N CYS A 45 6.92 -10.04 -0.32
CA CYS A 45 7.58 -8.80 0.08
C CYS A 45 9.06 -8.93 0.45
N HIS A 46 9.74 -10.00 0.03
CA HIS A 46 11.15 -10.22 0.33
C HIS A 46 12.03 -9.13 -0.32
N HIS A 47 12.90 -8.49 0.48
CA HIS A 47 13.75 -7.36 0.06
C HIS A 47 14.49 -7.58 -1.28
N GLY A 48 15.08 -8.76 -1.50
CA GLY A 48 15.84 -9.06 -2.72
C GLY A 48 15.00 -9.38 -3.97
N THR A 49 13.66 -9.45 -3.87
CA THR A 49 12.82 -9.82 -5.03
C THR A 49 12.91 -8.78 -6.15
N LEU A 50 12.92 -7.47 -5.82
CA LEU A 50 12.99 -6.41 -6.84
C LEU A 50 14.32 -6.41 -7.59
N ASP A 51 15.43 -6.72 -6.93
CA ASP A 51 16.76 -6.84 -7.55
C ASP A 51 16.79 -7.95 -8.61
N VAL A 52 16.05 -9.03 -8.34
CA VAL A 52 15.94 -10.19 -9.22
C VAL A 52 15.06 -9.89 -10.44
N VAL A 53 13.91 -9.25 -10.23
CA VAL A 53 12.87 -9.13 -11.29
C VAL A 53 12.95 -7.84 -12.11
N SER A 54 13.60 -6.78 -11.63
CA SER A 54 13.66 -5.47 -12.27
C SER A 54 14.20 -5.51 -13.71
N GLY A 55 15.44 -5.97 -13.88
CA GLY A 55 16.10 -6.09 -15.18
C GLY A 55 15.32 -6.94 -16.19
N PRO A 56 14.92 -8.18 -15.82
CA PRO A 56 14.10 -9.03 -16.67
C PRO A 56 12.77 -8.37 -17.07
N LEU A 57 12.05 -7.71 -16.16
CA LEU A 57 10.78 -7.05 -16.48
C LEU A 57 10.95 -5.86 -17.43
N ILE A 58 11.93 -4.99 -17.16
CA ILE A 58 12.18 -3.80 -18.01
C ILE A 58 12.51 -4.25 -19.44
N LEU A 59 13.42 -5.21 -19.60
CA LEU A 59 13.80 -5.71 -20.92
C LEU A 59 12.71 -6.55 -21.57
N ALA A 60 11.98 -7.37 -20.82
CA ALA A 60 10.84 -8.11 -21.34
C ALA A 60 9.73 -7.19 -21.85
N THR A 61 9.60 -6.00 -21.26
CA THR A 61 8.70 -4.95 -21.78
C THR A 61 9.21 -4.39 -23.10
N LYS A 62 10.49 -3.99 -23.13
CA LYS A 62 11.13 -3.37 -24.30
C LYS A 62 11.17 -4.30 -25.51
N TYR A 63 11.43 -5.58 -25.27
CA TYR A 63 11.57 -6.62 -26.30
C TYR A 63 10.33 -7.50 -26.45
N GLU A 64 9.18 -7.08 -25.90
CA GLU A 64 7.89 -7.75 -26.08
C GLU A 64 7.91 -9.26 -25.71
N MET A 65 8.62 -9.59 -24.63
CA MET A 65 8.75 -10.97 -24.13
C MET A 65 7.59 -11.30 -23.18
N ASP A 66 6.40 -11.47 -23.75
CA ASP A 66 5.15 -11.65 -22.99
C ASP A 66 5.19 -12.83 -22.02
N ASP A 67 5.88 -13.91 -22.37
CA ASP A 67 6.02 -15.10 -21.50
C ASP A 67 6.70 -14.76 -20.17
N ILE A 68 7.75 -13.93 -20.22
CA ILE A 68 8.47 -13.48 -19.03
C ILE A 68 7.60 -12.50 -18.24
N ARG A 69 6.91 -11.58 -18.93
CA ARG A 69 5.98 -10.64 -18.29
C ARG A 69 4.87 -11.39 -17.54
N ARG A 70 4.24 -12.38 -18.18
CA ARG A 70 3.18 -13.21 -17.57
C ARG A 70 3.65 -13.95 -16.32
N GLN A 71 4.93 -14.29 -16.23
CA GLN A 71 5.50 -14.93 -15.05
C GLN A 71 5.85 -13.93 -13.93
N LEU A 72 6.40 -12.77 -14.27
CA LEU A 72 6.98 -11.86 -13.30
C LEU A 72 6.03 -10.77 -12.80
N VAL A 73 5.08 -10.31 -13.62
CA VAL A 73 4.10 -9.28 -13.19
C VAL A 73 3.30 -9.72 -11.96
N PRO A 74 2.76 -10.95 -11.88
CA PRO A 74 2.01 -11.40 -10.70
C PRO A 74 2.82 -11.38 -9.40
N VAL A 75 4.15 -11.46 -9.48
CA VAL A 75 5.04 -11.37 -8.30
C VAL A 75 4.98 -9.99 -7.69
N LEU A 76 4.99 -8.93 -8.53
CA LEU A 76 4.89 -7.56 -8.05
C LEU A 76 3.45 -7.22 -7.63
N GLU A 77 2.44 -7.71 -8.35
CA GLU A 77 1.03 -7.51 -7.97
C GLU A 77 0.68 -8.18 -6.64
N ARG A 78 1.32 -9.30 -6.32
CA ARG A 78 1.23 -9.93 -5.00
C ARG A 78 1.83 -9.06 -3.89
N ASP A 79 2.94 -8.37 -4.17
CA ASP A 79 3.66 -7.56 -3.18
C ASP A 79 3.08 -6.13 -3.06
N TRP A 80 2.49 -5.59 -4.14
CA TRP A 80 1.77 -4.31 -4.21
C TRP A 80 0.41 -4.47 -4.90
N PRO A 81 -0.57 -5.08 -4.21
CA PRO A 81 -1.87 -5.33 -4.80
C PRO A 81 -2.67 -4.04 -4.99
N SER A 82 -3.44 -3.98 -6.08
CA SER A 82 -4.36 -2.87 -6.37
C SER A 82 -5.63 -2.94 -5.52
N ALA A 83 -6.04 -4.13 -5.08
CA ALA A 83 -7.23 -4.34 -4.27
C ALA A 83 -6.95 -4.06 -2.79
N TYR A 84 -7.90 -3.37 -2.15
CA TYR A 84 -7.82 -2.98 -0.74
C TYR A 84 -7.66 -4.18 0.20
N SER A 85 -8.47 -5.23 0.00
CA SER A 85 -8.46 -6.46 0.81
C SER A 85 -7.09 -7.14 0.80
N ASP A 86 -6.48 -7.20 -0.38
CA ASP A 86 -5.23 -7.91 -0.61
C ASP A 86 -4.08 -7.12 0.01
N TRP A 87 -4.12 -5.78 -0.11
CA TRP A 87 -3.15 -4.92 0.57
C TRP A 87 -3.24 -5.06 2.09
N MET A 88 -4.46 -5.09 2.64
CA MET A 88 -4.67 -5.32 4.07
C MET A 88 -4.17 -6.68 4.53
N GLN A 89 -4.33 -7.72 3.71
CA GLN A 89 -3.76 -9.04 3.98
C GLN A 89 -2.23 -8.97 4.03
N VAL A 90 -1.60 -8.31 3.04
CA VAL A 90 -0.15 -8.12 3.01
C VAL A 90 0.35 -7.37 4.25
N GLU A 91 -0.30 -6.27 4.64
CA GLU A 91 0.06 -5.51 5.85
C GLU A 91 -0.08 -6.36 7.12
N THR A 92 -1.10 -7.21 7.19
CA THR A 92 -1.33 -8.10 8.34
C THR A 92 -0.26 -9.18 8.42
N GLU A 93 0.02 -9.87 7.31
CA GLU A 93 1.08 -10.89 7.22
C GLU A 93 2.45 -10.29 7.59
N LEU A 94 2.75 -9.08 7.12
CA LEU A 94 3.97 -8.36 7.48
C LEU A 94 4.02 -8.00 8.98
N GLY A 95 2.92 -7.50 9.54
CA GLY A 95 2.83 -7.21 10.97
C GLY A 95 3.04 -8.44 11.85
N GLU A 96 2.46 -9.58 11.45
CA GLU A 96 2.67 -10.86 12.15
C GLU A 96 4.11 -11.36 12.06
N ARG A 97 4.76 -11.24 10.90
CA ARG A 97 6.17 -11.61 10.76
C ARG A 97 7.07 -10.80 11.68
N LEU A 98 6.87 -9.47 11.71
CA LEU A 98 7.63 -8.56 12.57
C LEU A 98 7.46 -8.86 14.06
N THR A 99 6.27 -9.28 14.49
CA THR A 99 6.04 -9.67 15.90
C THR A 99 6.68 -11.01 16.25
N ARG A 100 6.73 -11.97 15.31
CA ARG A 100 7.30 -13.32 15.54
C ARG A 100 8.82 -13.33 15.58
N THR A 101 9.51 -12.60 14.72
CA THR A 101 10.96 -12.75 14.58
C THR A 101 11.74 -12.21 15.78
N ARG A 102 11.19 -11.31 16.61
CA ARG A 102 11.88 -10.60 17.74
C ARG A 102 13.26 -10.01 17.36
N ALA A 103 13.59 -10.03 16.07
CA ALA A 103 14.85 -9.64 15.48
C ALA A 103 14.65 -8.27 14.81
N ARG A 104 15.73 -7.50 14.77
CA ARG A 104 15.75 -6.08 14.43
C ARG A 104 14.97 -5.77 13.13
N PRO A 105 14.24 -4.64 13.06
CA PRO A 105 13.54 -4.22 11.85
C PRO A 105 14.53 -3.59 10.87
N ILE A 106 15.49 -4.38 10.40
CA ILE A 106 16.34 -3.98 9.29
C ILE A 106 15.54 -4.28 8.04
N ASP A 107 14.89 -3.27 7.47
CA ASP A 107 14.53 -3.15 6.04
C ASP A 107 14.14 -4.47 5.32
N GLU A 108 13.38 -5.37 5.94
CA GLU A 108 12.98 -6.63 5.29
C GLU A 108 12.02 -6.40 4.12
N ARG A 109 11.43 -5.20 4.06
CA ARG A 109 10.43 -4.83 3.08
C ARG A 109 11.08 -4.15 1.89
N GLN A 110 10.66 -4.54 0.69
CA GLN A 110 11.13 -3.96 -0.55
C GLN A 110 10.93 -2.43 -0.60
N SER A 111 11.83 -1.76 -1.34
CA SER A 111 11.79 -0.31 -1.58
C SER A 111 10.59 0.07 -2.45
N PRO A 112 9.62 0.88 -1.96
CA PRO A 112 8.50 1.32 -2.77
C PRO A 112 8.93 2.30 -3.87
N ALA A 113 10.03 3.04 -3.70
CA ALA A 113 10.58 3.87 -4.77
C ALA A 113 11.04 3.04 -5.96
N MET A 114 11.68 1.90 -5.70
CA MET A 114 12.07 0.95 -6.75
C MET A 114 10.85 0.30 -7.40
N ALA A 115 9.80 -0.01 -6.62
CA ALA A 115 8.54 -0.52 -7.15
C ALA A 115 7.84 0.50 -8.08
N VAL A 116 7.82 1.79 -7.71
CA VAL A 116 7.33 2.87 -8.58
C VAL A 116 8.14 2.93 -9.88
N GLN A 117 9.47 2.95 -9.79
CA GLN A 117 10.35 2.99 -10.96
C GLN A 117 10.10 1.80 -11.90
N ILE A 118 10.04 0.58 -11.37
CA ILE A 118 9.77 -0.63 -12.18
C ILE A 118 8.35 -0.59 -12.74
N GLY A 119 7.35 -0.20 -11.96
CA GLY A 119 5.96 -0.10 -12.41
C GLY A 119 5.81 0.88 -13.59
N THR A 120 6.54 1.99 -13.56
CA THR A 120 6.57 2.97 -14.65
C THR A 120 7.32 2.41 -15.87
N GLN A 121 8.58 1.97 -15.70
CA GLN A 121 9.43 1.53 -16.82
C GLN A 121 8.92 0.25 -17.49
N ALA A 122 8.38 -0.70 -16.72
CA ALA A 122 7.83 -1.96 -17.22
C ALA A 122 6.33 -1.89 -17.54
N ARG A 123 5.71 -0.70 -17.45
CA ARG A 123 4.29 -0.44 -17.75
C ARG A 123 3.33 -1.34 -16.94
N ILE A 124 3.60 -1.52 -15.66
CA ILE A 124 2.80 -2.30 -14.71
C ILE A 124 1.99 -1.33 -13.84
N ARG A 125 0.91 -0.79 -14.38
CA ARG A 125 0.12 0.24 -13.68
C ARG A 125 -0.63 -0.27 -12.46
N SER A 126 -0.93 -1.57 -12.41
CA SER A 126 -1.69 -2.20 -11.32
C SER A 126 -1.02 -2.05 -9.96
N ILE A 127 0.32 -2.00 -9.90
CA ILE A 127 1.06 -1.89 -8.63
C ILE A 127 1.24 -0.45 -8.15
N LEU A 128 1.10 0.54 -9.04
CA LEU A 128 1.46 1.92 -8.76
C LEU A 128 0.63 2.56 -7.63
N PRO A 129 -0.71 2.36 -7.52
CA PRO A 129 -1.49 2.97 -6.44
C PRO A 129 -0.97 2.57 -5.05
N ALA A 130 -0.72 1.27 -4.86
CA ALA A 130 -0.18 0.74 -3.62
C ALA A 130 1.27 1.18 -3.38
N ALA A 131 2.11 1.20 -4.41
CA ALA A 131 3.51 1.61 -4.29
C ALA A 131 3.66 3.10 -3.93
N TYR A 132 2.91 4.01 -4.57
CA TYR A 132 2.90 5.43 -4.21
C TYR A 132 2.29 5.67 -2.83
N TYR A 133 1.24 4.93 -2.45
CA TYR A 133 0.69 5.01 -1.10
C TYR A 133 1.72 4.59 -0.05
N ASP A 134 2.40 3.46 -0.25
CA ASP A 134 3.50 3.00 0.60
C ASP A 134 4.63 4.04 0.72
N LEU A 135 5.02 4.63 -0.41
CA LEU A 135 6.02 5.69 -0.46
C LEU A 135 5.59 6.93 0.33
N SER A 136 4.31 7.30 0.24
CA SER A 136 3.75 8.46 0.94
C SER A 136 3.79 8.32 2.46
N ARG A 137 3.54 7.09 2.98
CA ARG A 137 3.59 6.76 4.41
C ARG A 137 4.98 6.90 5.00
N ILE A 138 6.02 6.55 4.23
CA ILE A 138 7.40 6.53 4.72
C ILE A 138 7.96 7.95 4.81
N LEU A 139 7.72 8.79 3.79
CA LEU A 139 8.18 10.19 3.80
C LEU A 139 7.43 11.08 4.79
N LEU A 140 6.31 10.61 5.34
CA LEU A 140 5.55 11.27 6.40
C LEU A 140 6.01 10.88 7.81
N ARG A 141 6.76 9.79 7.96
CA ARG A 141 7.19 9.32 9.28
C ARG A 141 8.28 10.26 9.80
N PRO A 142 8.09 10.93 10.96
CA PRO A 142 9.15 11.71 11.57
C PRO A 142 10.35 10.80 11.84
N PRO A 143 11.60 11.31 11.70
CA PRO A 143 12.77 10.54 12.08
C PRO A 143 12.61 10.08 13.54
N PRO A 144 13.03 8.85 13.88
CA PRO A 144 12.91 8.36 15.24
C PRO A 144 13.65 9.33 16.18
N PRO A 145 13.14 9.57 17.41
CA PRO A 145 13.84 10.40 18.38
C PRO A 145 15.27 9.86 18.58
N ALA A 146 16.25 10.74 18.70
CA ALA A 146 17.68 10.40 18.81
C ALA A 146 18.05 9.46 19.98
N ASN A 147 17.10 9.19 20.87
CA ASN A 147 17.27 8.52 22.16
C ASN A 147 16.62 7.13 22.18
N VAL A 148 16.00 6.69 21.08
CA VAL A 148 15.43 5.34 20.99
C VAL A 148 16.54 4.42 20.49
N ASP A 149 17.05 3.57 21.37
CA ASP A 149 18.03 2.52 21.05
C ASP A 149 17.66 1.82 19.73
N TYR A 150 18.47 2.00 18.68
CA TYR A 150 18.79 1.17 17.49
C TYR A 150 17.78 0.15 16.89
N TYR A 151 16.53 0.09 17.33
CA TYR A 151 15.56 -0.97 17.05
C TYR A 151 14.36 -0.47 16.24
N TYR A 152 14.40 0.75 15.71
CA TYR A 152 13.46 1.25 14.71
C TYR A 152 14.26 1.93 13.58
N GLN A 153 14.95 1.15 12.76
CA GLN A 153 15.39 1.68 11.48
C GLN A 153 14.14 1.99 10.67
N SER A 154 13.87 3.27 10.46
CA SER A 154 12.75 3.71 9.62
C SER A 154 12.99 3.18 8.22
N ARG A 155 11.98 2.57 7.59
CA ARG A 155 12.05 2.07 6.21
C ARG A 155 12.75 3.12 5.33
N TRP A 156 13.88 2.78 4.71
CA TRP A 156 14.65 3.76 3.94
C TRP A 156 14.07 3.89 2.53
N VAL A 157 13.90 5.13 2.06
CA VAL A 157 13.50 5.43 0.69
C VAL A 157 14.71 5.99 -0.03
N ASN A 158 15.18 5.29 -1.06
CA ASN A 158 16.15 5.87 -1.98
C ASN A 158 15.42 6.81 -2.94
N SER A 159 15.30 8.09 -2.57
CA SER A 159 14.64 9.10 -3.38
C SER A 159 15.35 9.38 -4.70
N ALA A 160 16.62 8.98 -4.85
CA ALA A 160 17.36 9.11 -6.11
C ALA A 160 16.83 8.17 -7.22
N LEU A 161 15.99 7.19 -6.88
CA LEU A 161 15.31 6.33 -7.86
C LEU A 161 14.07 6.98 -8.48
N LEU A 162 13.58 8.08 -7.90
CA LEU A 162 12.37 8.76 -8.33
C LEU A 162 12.70 9.86 -9.32
N GLU A 163 12.00 9.87 -10.44
CA GLU A 163 12.09 10.97 -11.40
C GLU A 163 11.36 12.21 -10.87
N ARG A 164 11.57 13.35 -11.52
CA ARG A 164 10.90 14.60 -11.15
C ARG A 164 9.38 14.43 -11.13
N ASP A 165 8.81 13.81 -12.16
CA ASP A 165 7.37 13.62 -12.27
C ASP A 165 6.84 12.68 -11.17
N ASP A 166 7.63 11.70 -10.72
CA ASP A 166 7.26 10.82 -9.60
C ASP A 166 7.18 11.60 -8.29
N LEU A 167 8.14 12.50 -8.05
CA LEU A 167 8.15 13.37 -6.88
C LEU A 167 6.98 14.35 -6.90
N GLU A 168 6.65 14.92 -8.06
CA GLU A 168 5.49 15.80 -8.23
C GLU A 168 4.18 15.05 -7.96
N ARG A 169 3.99 13.85 -8.54
CA ARG A 169 2.82 12.99 -8.27
C ARG A 169 2.71 12.62 -6.80
N LEU A 170 3.83 12.27 -6.16
CA LEU A 170 3.88 11.94 -4.75
C LEU A 170 3.47 13.13 -3.87
N ALA A 171 3.98 14.34 -4.16
CA ALA A 171 3.63 15.54 -3.43
C ALA A 171 2.13 15.89 -3.59
N VAL A 172 1.61 15.87 -4.82
CA VAL A 172 0.20 16.14 -5.10
C VAL A 172 -0.72 15.09 -4.45
N GLY A 173 -0.38 13.81 -4.58
CA GLY A 173 -1.15 12.73 -4.00
C GLY A 173 -1.20 12.81 -2.48
N ARG A 174 -0.08 13.17 -1.83
CA ARG A 174 -0.05 13.42 -0.38
C ARG A 174 -0.98 14.55 0.04
N GLU A 175 -0.94 15.68 -0.66
CA GLU A 175 -1.83 16.82 -0.35
C GLU A 175 -3.30 16.44 -0.55
N ARG A 176 -3.63 15.66 -1.59
CA ARG A 176 -5.00 15.19 -1.85
C ARG A 176 -5.49 14.20 -0.79
N ILE A 177 -4.65 13.26 -0.36
CA ILE A 177 -4.94 12.35 0.75
C ILE A 177 -5.17 13.15 2.04
N GLY A 178 -4.26 14.07 2.37
CA GLY A 178 -4.38 14.93 3.55
C GLY A 178 -5.65 15.79 3.51
N TYR A 179 -6.00 16.33 2.35
CA TYR A 179 -7.25 17.05 2.13
C TYR A 179 -8.47 16.14 2.36
N TYR A 180 -8.47 14.93 1.80
CA TYR A 180 -9.53 13.94 2.00
C TYR A 180 -9.75 13.64 3.48
N VAL A 181 -8.67 13.37 4.23
CA VAL A 181 -8.75 13.09 5.67
C VAL A 181 -9.31 14.29 6.44
N ARG A 182 -8.80 15.50 6.18
CA ARG A 182 -9.20 16.71 6.93
C ARG A 182 -10.64 17.14 6.63
N GLN A 183 -11.06 17.04 5.37
CA GLN A 183 -12.29 17.66 4.89
C GLN A 183 -13.42 16.68 4.61
N GLN A 184 -13.11 15.44 4.20
CA GLN A 184 -14.11 14.47 3.73
C GLN A 184 -14.33 13.30 4.69
N LEU A 185 -13.28 12.79 5.35
CA LEU A 185 -13.40 11.60 6.19
C LEU A 185 -14.45 11.76 7.30
N HIS A 186 -14.38 12.83 8.08
CA HIS A 186 -15.33 13.06 9.16
C HIS A 186 -16.80 13.20 8.69
N PRO A 187 -17.14 14.08 7.72
CA PRO A 187 -18.52 14.17 7.24
C PRO A 187 -18.99 12.86 6.60
N ASN A 188 -18.14 12.14 5.86
CA ASN A 188 -18.52 10.85 5.27
C ASN A 188 -18.87 9.82 6.36
N VAL A 189 -18.00 9.66 7.37
CA VAL A 189 -18.25 8.74 8.50
C VAL A 189 -19.55 9.10 9.22
N LEU A 190 -19.78 10.38 9.51
CA LEU A 190 -21.01 10.80 10.18
C LEU A 190 -22.26 10.61 9.31
N GLN A 191 -22.18 10.92 8.02
CA GLN A 191 -23.29 10.75 7.08
C GLN A 191 -23.63 9.27 6.93
N ALA A 192 -22.64 8.41 6.71
CA ALA A 192 -22.83 6.97 6.62
C ALA A 192 -23.36 6.36 7.93
N ALA A 193 -22.84 6.80 9.08
CA ALA A 193 -23.30 6.36 10.40
C ALA A 193 -24.74 6.81 10.74
N THR A 194 -25.27 7.82 10.05
CA THR A 194 -26.62 8.36 10.29
C THR A 194 -27.59 8.14 9.14
N ALA A 195 -27.13 7.54 8.04
CA ALA A 195 -27.94 7.28 6.87
C ALA A 195 -29.15 6.40 7.25
N PRO A 196 -30.37 6.73 6.81
CA PRO A 196 -31.58 5.99 7.15
C PRO A 196 -31.46 4.48 6.89
N ALA A 197 -30.88 4.08 5.75
CA ALA A 197 -30.66 2.68 5.42
C ALA A 197 -29.73 1.95 6.42
N HIS A 198 -28.68 2.62 6.90
CA HIS A 198 -27.79 2.04 7.90
C HIS A 198 -28.45 2.03 9.29
N MET A 199 -29.18 3.09 9.62
CA MET A 199 -29.94 3.21 10.86
C MET A 199 -31.08 2.21 10.94
N GLU A 200 -31.73 1.85 9.82
CA GLU A 200 -32.74 0.79 9.75
C GLU A 200 -32.10 -0.58 10.01
N GLN A 201 -31.01 -0.92 9.33
CA GLN A 201 -30.26 -2.16 9.57
C GLN A 201 -29.76 -2.27 11.02
N LEU A 202 -29.33 -1.15 11.61
CA LEU A 202 -28.89 -1.08 13.00
C LEU A 202 -30.04 -1.10 14.01
N ALA A 203 -31.19 -0.50 13.69
CA ALA A 203 -32.35 -0.48 14.57
C ALA A 203 -32.83 -1.91 14.87
N PHE A 204 -33.00 -2.74 13.83
CA PHE A 204 -33.40 -4.13 14.01
C PHE A 204 -32.43 -4.97 14.85
N SER A 205 -31.15 -4.59 14.90
CA SER A 205 -30.10 -5.34 15.60
C SER A 205 -29.63 -4.70 16.92
N CYS A 206 -30.17 -3.53 17.29
CA CYS A 206 -29.78 -2.80 18.49
C CYS A 206 -30.47 -3.35 19.75
N THR A 207 -29.67 -3.86 20.70
CA THR A 207 -30.19 -4.46 21.94
C THR A 207 -30.31 -3.47 23.11
N ALA A 208 -29.69 -2.28 23.02
CA ALA A 208 -29.58 -1.33 24.14
C ALA A 208 -30.78 -0.40 24.34
N GLY A 209 -31.91 -0.62 23.67
CA GLY A 209 -33.05 0.31 23.74
C GLY A 209 -34.33 -0.18 23.07
N GLY A 210 -34.64 -1.48 23.18
CA GLY A 210 -35.85 -2.07 22.61
C GLY A 210 -35.92 -2.02 21.08
N GLY A 211 -34.79 -2.18 20.38
CA GLY A 211 -34.74 -2.18 18.91
C GLY A 211 -34.66 -0.80 18.27
N THR A 212 -34.31 0.25 19.01
CA THR A 212 -34.02 1.57 18.42
C THR A 212 -32.54 1.92 18.59
N ALA A 213 -31.85 2.21 17.48
CA ALA A 213 -30.44 2.63 17.48
C ALA A 213 -30.20 4.00 18.16
N ARG A 214 -31.26 4.68 18.61
CA ARG A 214 -31.25 6.05 19.15
C ARG A 214 -30.33 6.24 20.35
N VAL A 215 -30.10 5.20 21.15
CA VAL A 215 -29.23 5.26 22.34
C VAL A 215 -27.74 5.15 21.96
N CYS A 216 -27.38 4.29 21.01
CA CYS A 216 -25.98 4.06 20.66
C CYS A 216 -25.40 5.12 19.71
N THR A 217 -26.22 5.74 18.86
CA THR A 217 -25.72 6.73 17.87
C THR A 217 -25.02 7.94 18.51
N PRO A 218 -25.56 8.59 19.56
CA PRO A 218 -24.87 9.69 20.24
C PRO A 218 -23.52 9.29 20.83
N ILE A 219 -23.43 8.08 21.41
CA ILE A 219 -22.20 7.54 22.00
C ILE A 219 -21.12 7.38 20.93
N LEU A 220 -21.47 6.73 19.81
CA LEU A 220 -20.54 6.52 18.69
C LEU A 220 -20.08 7.84 18.05
N LYS A 221 -21.00 8.81 17.90
CA LYS A 221 -20.68 10.15 17.39
C LYS A 221 -19.73 10.89 18.32
N TYR A 222 -19.99 10.85 19.62
CA TYR A 222 -19.13 11.47 20.63
C TYR A 222 -17.74 10.85 20.60
N TRP A 223 -17.65 9.52 20.59
CA TRP A 223 -16.39 8.81 20.50
C TRP A 223 -15.59 9.21 19.24
N TRP A 224 -16.24 9.26 18.07
CA TRP A 224 -15.60 9.68 16.83
C TRP A 224 -15.10 11.13 16.88
N ALA A 225 -15.93 12.04 17.39
CA ALA A 225 -15.56 13.45 17.55
C ALA A 225 -14.36 13.61 18.50
N ALA A 226 -14.34 12.88 19.62
CA ALA A 226 -13.22 12.88 20.56
C ALA A 226 -11.92 12.38 19.91
N ARG A 227 -11.98 11.34 19.07
CA ARG A 227 -10.79 10.84 18.34
C ARG A 227 -10.24 11.84 17.34
N ARG A 228 -11.11 12.59 16.66
CA ARG A 228 -10.68 13.67 15.78
C ARG A 228 -9.99 14.82 16.51
N GLN A 229 -10.46 15.15 17.72
CA GLN A 229 -9.86 16.21 18.54
C GLN A 229 -8.53 15.79 19.19
N SER A 230 -8.24 14.49 19.24
CA SER A 230 -6.95 13.97 19.72
C SER A 230 -5.85 14.28 18.70
N ALA A 231 -5.06 15.33 18.97
CA ALA A 231 -3.99 15.78 18.09
C ALA A 231 -2.99 14.69 17.72
N SER A 232 -2.58 13.85 18.69
CA SER A 232 -1.61 12.77 18.44
C SER A 232 -2.16 11.68 17.53
N ARG A 233 -3.44 11.33 17.66
CA ARG A 233 -4.06 10.27 16.85
C ARG A 233 -4.43 10.77 15.47
N TRP A 234 -4.94 11.99 15.37
CA TRP A 234 -5.28 12.57 14.08
C TRP A 234 -4.04 12.80 13.20
N GLU A 235 -2.89 13.09 13.81
CA GLU A 235 -1.61 13.14 13.12
C GLU A 235 -1.22 11.76 12.54
N LEU A 236 -1.41 10.67 13.28
CA LEU A 236 -1.18 9.32 12.76
C LEU A 236 -2.10 9.01 11.58
N VAL A 237 -3.38 9.40 11.65
CA VAL A 237 -4.33 9.24 10.53
C VAL A 237 -3.89 10.06 9.31
N LEU A 238 -3.22 11.20 9.48
CA LEU A 238 -2.65 11.93 8.35
C LEU A 238 -1.41 11.24 7.75
N GLN A 239 -0.67 10.47 8.54
CA GLN A 239 0.53 9.73 8.09
C GLN A 239 0.19 8.41 7.38
N ASP A 240 -0.78 7.66 7.91
CA ASP A 240 -1.23 6.38 7.34
C ASP A 240 -2.76 6.22 7.46
N PRO A 241 -3.54 6.98 6.68
CA PRO A 241 -4.99 7.04 6.84
C PRO A 241 -5.66 5.68 6.77
N VAL A 242 -5.29 4.85 5.80
CA VAL A 242 -5.93 3.56 5.55
C VAL A 242 -5.72 2.62 6.74
N ARG A 243 -4.48 2.47 7.21
CA ARG A 243 -4.17 1.60 8.35
C ARG A 243 -4.79 2.14 9.63
N GLU A 244 -4.71 3.44 9.86
CA GLU A 244 -5.18 4.03 11.12
C GLU A 244 -6.71 4.04 11.22
N ILE A 245 -7.43 4.15 10.11
CA ILE A 245 -8.89 3.96 10.06
C ILE A 245 -9.25 2.51 10.43
N GLU A 246 -8.51 1.51 9.95
CA GLU A 246 -8.71 0.10 10.33
C GLU A 246 -8.43 -0.13 11.83
N VAL A 247 -7.36 0.45 12.37
CA VAL A 247 -7.08 0.36 13.81
C VAL A 247 -8.20 1.02 14.63
N LEU A 248 -8.79 2.12 14.15
CA LEU A 248 -9.96 2.72 14.76
C LEU A 248 -11.19 1.80 14.68
N ALA A 249 -11.40 1.11 13.55
CA ALA A 249 -12.49 0.15 13.39
C ALA A 249 -12.35 -1.05 14.35
N ASP A 250 -11.13 -1.58 14.52
CA ASP A 250 -10.82 -2.63 15.48
C ASP A 250 -11.02 -2.16 16.93
N GLY A 251 -10.60 -0.92 17.23
CA GLY A 251 -10.79 -0.32 18.56
C GLY A 251 -12.24 -0.10 18.94
N VAL A 252 -13.15 0.04 17.97
CA VAL A 252 -14.61 0.09 18.23
C VAL A 252 -15.14 -1.29 18.65
N LEU A 253 -14.57 -2.36 18.13
CA LEU A 253 -15.00 -3.73 18.42
C LEU A 253 -14.40 -4.25 19.73
N ASP A 254 -13.11 -4.01 19.93
CA ASP A 254 -12.32 -4.58 21.01
C ASP A 254 -12.05 -3.55 22.12
N LEU A 255 -12.94 -3.53 23.12
CA LEU A 255 -12.88 -2.60 24.25
C LEU A 255 -11.75 -2.94 25.25
N THR A 256 -11.15 -4.13 25.16
CA THR A 256 -10.13 -4.60 26.12
C THR A 256 -8.71 -4.36 25.61
N LYS A 257 -8.51 -4.34 24.28
CA LYS A 257 -7.19 -4.05 23.68
C LYS A 257 -6.69 -2.63 23.87
N TRP A 258 -7.57 -1.69 24.20
CA TRP A 258 -7.21 -0.27 24.27
C TRP A 258 -7.63 0.31 25.62
N SER A 259 -6.72 1.02 26.29
CA SER A 259 -6.93 1.67 27.60
C SER A 259 -8.00 2.78 27.60
N TRP A 260 -8.76 2.91 26.51
CA TRP A 260 -9.69 3.98 26.21
C TRP A 260 -11.05 3.46 25.75
N GLY A 261 -11.33 2.15 25.92
CA GLY A 261 -12.61 1.52 25.58
C GLY A 261 -13.77 1.89 26.50
N GLY A 262 -13.50 2.63 27.59
CA GLY A 262 -14.50 3.01 28.60
C GLY A 262 -15.68 3.81 28.06
N ASP A 263 -15.48 4.63 27.02
CA ASP A 263 -16.55 5.48 26.46
C ASP A 263 -17.49 4.74 25.49
N LEU A 264 -17.16 3.49 25.12
CA LEU A 264 -17.94 2.68 24.16
C LEU A 264 -18.66 1.50 24.80
N THR A 265 -18.51 1.25 26.11
CA THR A 265 -19.18 0.14 26.81
C THR A 265 -20.70 0.24 26.73
N ASP A 266 -21.21 1.47 26.64
CA ASP A 266 -22.64 1.77 26.59
C ASP A 266 -23.24 1.59 25.18
N ALA A 267 -22.40 1.43 24.16
CA ALA A 267 -22.83 1.09 22.81
C ALA A 267 -22.92 -0.43 22.63
N CYS A 268 -24.07 -0.92 22.16
CA CYS A 268 -24.27 -2.35 21.94
C CYS A 268 -23.33 -2.89 20.85
N VAL A 269 -23.03 -4.19 20.92
CA VAL A 269 -22.10 -4.88 20.01
C VAL A 269 -22.50 -4.70 18.54
N SER A 270 -23.80 -4.80 18.22
CA SER A 270 -24.32 -4.63 16.85
C SER A 270 -24.04 -3.23 16.30
N CYS A 271 -24.29 -2.18 17.08
CA CYS A 271 -24.03 -0.79 16.69
C CYS A 271 -22.54 -0.52 16.52
N ARG A 272 -21.69 -1.06 17.41
CA ARG A 272 -20.23 -1.00 17.27
C ARG A 272 -19.77 -1.72 16.00
N GLY A 273 -20.33 -2.88 15.69
CA GLY A 273 -20.07 -3.62 14.46
C GLY A 273 -20.50 -2.89 13.19
N GLY A 274 -21.66 -2.23 13.19
CA GLY A 274 -22.07 -1.37 12.08
C GLY A 274 -21.13 -0.19 11.88
N PHE A 275 -20.78 0.50 12.96
CA PHE A 275 -19.88 1.65 12.89
C PHE A 275 -18.46 1.27 12.43
N ALA A 276 -17.94 0.12 12.90
CA ALA A 276 -16.67 -0.42 12.40
C ALA A 276 -16.72 -0.68 10.89
N ARG A 277 -17.83 -1.25 10.37
CA ARG A 277 -18.02 -1.44 8.92
C ARG A 277 -18.03 -0.11 8.15
N VAL A 278 -18.63 0.94 8.69
CA VAL A 278 -18.57 2.28 8.09
C VAL A 278 -17.13 2.77 7.97
N LEU A 279 -16.33 2.65 9.04
CA LEU A 279 -14.92 3.02 9.01
C LEU A 279 -14.13 2.24 7.95
N ARG A 280 -14.30 0.92 7.88
CA ARG A 280 -13.64 0.09 6.85
C ARG A 280 -14.06 0.45 5.43
N SER A 281 -15.34 0.74 5.23
CA SER A 281 -15.86 1.21 3.93
C SER A 281 -15.24 2.54 3.51
N GLU A 282 -14.94 3.44 4.46
CA GLU A 282 -14.25 4.69 4.18
C GLU A 282 -12.77 4.48 3.88
N ALA A 283 -12.09 3.56 4.56
CA ALA A 283 -10.72 3.16 4.22
C ALA A 283 -10.64 2.59 2.79
N GLU A 284 -11.57 1.70 2.42
CA GLU A 284 -11.68 1.15 1.07
C GLU A 284 -12.01 2.25 0.03
N SER A 285 -12.87 3.20 0.37
CA SER A 285 -13.22 4.31 -0.51
C SER A 285 -12.03 5.25 -0.76
N LEU A 286 -11.23 5.51 0.28
CA LEU A 286 -9.96 6.24 0.14
C LEU A 286 -9.00 5.45 -0.76
N TRP A 287 -8.86 4.14 -0.54
CA TRP A 287 -8.01 3.27 -1.36
C TRP A 287 -8.37 3.31 -2.85
N LYS A 288 -9.66 3.26 -3.18
CA LYS A 288 -10.15 3.36 -4.56
C LYS A 288 -9.83 4.69 -5.24
N LYS A 289 -9.62 5.77 -4.47
CA LYS A 289 -9.25 7.10 -4.98
C LYS A 289 -7.74 7.28 -5.17
N LEU A 290 -6.91 6.34 -4.75
CA LEU A 290 -5.45 6.46 -4.90
C LEU A 290 -4.98 6.69 -6.35
N PRO A 291 -5.52 6.02 -7.39
CA PRO A 291 -5.14 6.32 -8.77
C PRO A 291 -5.39 7.78 -9.16
N GLU A 292 -6.54 8.34 -8.78
CA GLU A 292 -6.90 9.74 -8.99
C GLU A 292 -5.97 10.66 -8.20
N PHE A 293 -5.73 10.36 -6.92
CA PHE A 293 -4.90 11.18 -6.04
C PHE A 293 -3.47 11.31 -6.57
N PHE A 294 -2.86 10.21 -7.02
CA PHE A 294 -1.51 10.20 -7.58
C PHE A 294 -1.46 10.47 -9.10
N GLN A 295 -2.58 10.83 -9.73
CA GLN A 295 -2.66 11.16 -11.16
C GLN A 295 -2.18 10.02 -12.08
N LEU A 296 -2.43 8.77 -11.71
CA LEU A 296 -1.91 7.59 -12.44
C LEU A 296 -2.64 7.36 -13.77
N ASP A 297 -3.87 7.85 -13.89
CA ASP A 297 -4.66 7.77 -15.13
C ASP A 297 -4.05 8.60 -16.27
N SER A 298 -3.20 9.58 -15.94
CA SER A 298 -2.54 10.48 -16.90
C SER A 298 -1.26 9.91 -17.52
N LEU A 299 -0.81 8.72 -17.09
CA LEU A 299 0.43 8.13 -17.60
C LEU A 299 0.28 7.71 -19.08
N PRO A 300 1.31 7.90 -19.91
CA PRO A 300 1.31 7.42 -21.29
C PRO A 300 1.42 5.89 -21.36
N PHE A 301 0.84 5.28 -22.40
CA PHE A 301 0.87 3.83 -22.64
C PHE A 301 2.12 3.37 -23.38
#